data_AF-A0A8C6ALB0-F1
#
_entry.id   AF-A0A8C6ALB0-F1
#
_cell.length_a   1.000
_cell.length_b   1.000
_cell.length_c   1.000
_cell.angle_alpha   90.00
_cell.angle_beta   90.00
_cell.angle_gamma   90.00
#
_symmetry.space_group_name_H-M   'P 1'
#
loop_
_entity.id
_entity.type
_entity.pdbx_description
1 polymer ?
#
loop_
_entity_poly.entity_id
_entity_poly.type
_entity_poly.pdbx_seq_one_letter_code
_entity_poly.pdbx_strand_id
1 'polypeptide(L)'
;MVREGITSLTQRLLLSFLLIAACETGSSQVHYSLPEEAKHGTFVGRIAQDLGLELEELVPRLFRVASKGRGDLLEVNLQNGILFVNSRIDREELCGRSAECSIHLEVIVDRPLQVFHVEVEVKDINDNPPVFSVSEQKLSIYESRLGDISCKGIKNVAV
;
A
#
# COMPACT_ATOMS: atom_id res chain seq x y z
N MET A 1 56.95 17.45 -7.76
CA MET A 1 56.09 16.25 -7.67
C MET A 1 55.00 16.29 -6.59
N VAL A 2 55.06 17.15 -5.56
CA VAL A 2 54.03 17.18 -4.49
C VAL A 2 52.78 18.00 -4.86
N ARG A 3 52.94 19.09 -5.63
CA ARG A 3 51.82 19.96 -6.05
C ARG A 3 50.81 19.28 -7.00
N GLU A 4 51.29 18.45 -7.92
CA GLU A 4 50.47 17.64 -8.85
C GLU A 4 49.62 16.57 -8.12
N GLY A 5 50.12 16.04 -7.00
CA GLY A 5 49.41 15.02 -6.21
C GLY A 5 48.28 15.60 -5.35
N ILE A 6 48.45 16.83 -4.86
CA ILE A 6 47.45 17.52 -4.02
C ILE A 6 46.23 17.93 -4.86
N THR A 7 46.44 18.48 -6.06
CA THR A 7 45.36 18.87 -6.98
C THR A 7 44.52 17.66 -7.43
N SER A 8 45.16 16.50 -7.65
CA SER A 8 44.47 15.25 -7.98
C SER A 8 43.60 14.72 -6.83
N LEU A 9 44.11 14.80 -5.59
CA LEU A 9 43.37 14.39 -4.39
C LEU A 9 42.17 15.31 -4.11
N THR A 10 42.36 16.63 -4.20
CA THR A 10 41.26 17.59 -4.01
C THR A 10 40.18 17.44 -5.08
N GLN A 11 40.56 17.16 -6.33
CA GLN A 11 39.62 16.94 -7.42
C GLN A 11 38.82 15.66 -7.24
N ARG A 12 39.45 14.57 -6.77
CA ARG A 12 38.76 13.31 -6.43
C ARG A 12 37.79 13.48 -5.26
N LEU A 13 38.17 14.25 -4.24
CA LEU A 13 37.32 14.58 -3.08
C LEU A 13 36.11 15.44 -3.49
N LEU A 14 36.33 16.42 -4.37
CA LEU A 14 35.24 17.25 -4.94
C LEU A 14 34.28 16.41 -5.78
N LEU A 15 34.81 15.54 -6.64
CA LEU A 15 34.01 14.60 -7.44
C LEU A 15 33.24 13.62 -6.56
N SER A 16 33.83 13.10 -5.49
CA SER A 16 33.12 12.22 -4.54
C SER A 16 32.01 12.97 -3.80
N PHE A 17 32.25 14.22 -3.40
CA PHE A 17 31.23 15.05 -2.75
C PHE A 17 30.06 15.37 -3.69
N LEU A 18 30.36 15.67 -4.96
CA LEU A 18 29.36 15.86 -6.02
C LEU A 18 28.56 14.59 -6.30
N LEU A 19 29.20 13.41 -6.33
CA LEU A 19 28.54 12.13 -6.53
C LEU A 19 27.64 11.74 -5.35
N ILE A 20 28.07 12.02 -4.12
CA ILE A 20 27.25 11.81 -2.91
C ILE A 20 26.02 12.73 -2.95
N ALA A 21 26.21 14.02 -3.25
CA ALA A 21 25.11 14.98 -3.36
C ALA A 21 24.10 14.63 -4.48
N ALA A 22 24.57 14.05 -5.59
CA ALA A 22 23.70 13.60 -6.68
C ALA A 22 22.91 12.31 -6.36
N CYS A 23 23.34 11.54 -5.35
CA CYS A 23 22.71 10.27 -4.97
C CYS A 23 21.50 10.47 -4.04
N GLU A 24 21.32 11.64 -3.44
CA GLU A 24 20.20 11.94 -2.53
C GLU A 24 18.88 12.28 -3.24
N THR A 25 18.86 12.31 -4.58
CA THR A 25 17.62 12.41 -5.37
C THR A 25 16.87 11.07 -5.41
N GLY A 26 16.52 10.56 -4.23
CA GLY A 26 15.58 9.45 -4.08
C GLY A 26 14.16 9.98 -4.19
N SER A 27 13.43 9.59 -5.24
CA SER A 27 11.97 9.67 -5.24
C SER A 27 11.47 8.78 -4.10
N SER A 28 11.19 9.37 -2.93
CA SER A 28 10.61 8.66 -1.79
C SER A 28 9.16 8.33 -2.12
N GLN A 29 8.96 7.21 -2.80
CA GLN A 29 7.65 6.60 -2.94
C GLN A 29 7.33 5.92 -1.60
N VAL A 30 6.31 6.44 -0.90
CA VAL A 30 5.91 5.93 0.41
C VAL A 30 4.92 4.79 0.20
N HIS A 31 5.19 3.66 0.86
CA HIS A 31 4.34 2.47 0.81
C HIS A 31 3.81 2.14 2.20
N TYR A 32 2.49 1.99 2.31
CA TYR A 32 1.82 1.48 3.50
C TYR A 32 1.04 0.22 3.18
N SER A 33 0.65 -0.50 4.23
CA SER A 33 -0.31 -1.59 4.11
C SER A 33 -1.31 -1.53 5.26
N LEU A 34 -2.55 -1.90 4.98
CA LEU A 34 -3.57 -2.09 6.01
C LEU A 34 -4.45 -3.29 5.66
N PRO A 35 -5.04 -3.96 6.66
CA PRO A 35 -6.10 -4.92 6.41
C PRO A 35 -7.33 -4.24 5.79
N GLU A 36 -8.07 -4.97 4.96
CA GLU A 36 -9.45 -4.62 4.68
C GLU A 36 -10.31 -4.65 5.96
N GLU A 37 -11.56 -4.20 5.86
CA GLU A 37 -12.47 -4.08 7.01
C GLU A 37 -11.94 -3.20 8.14
N ALA A 38 -10.92 -2.38 7.85
CA ALA A 38 -10.39 -1.42 8.80
C ALA A 38 -11.47 -0.41 9.19
N LYS A 39 -11.59 -0.18 10.50
CA LYS A 39 -12.59 0.72 11.07
C LYS A 39 -12.21 2.17 10.79
N HIS A 40 -13.20 3.05 10.76
CA HIS A 40 -12.96 4.49 10.77
C HIS A 40 -12.01 4.89 11.92
N GLY A 41 -11.03 5.75 11.62
CA GLY A 41 -9.99 6.19 12.53
C GLY A 41 -8.82 5.22 12.70
N THR A 42 -8.79 4.09 11.97
CA THR A 42 -7.64 3.17 11.99
C THR A 42 -6.39 3.87 11.48
N PHE A 43 -5.31 3.77 12.25
CA PHE A 43 -4.00 4.29 11.88
C PHE A 43 -3.42 3.55 10.67
N VAL A 44 -2.94 4.28 9.67
CA VAL A 44 -2.24 3.73 8.50
C VAL A 44 -0.75 4.06 8.56
N GLY A 45 -0.40 5.34 8.76
CA GLY A 45 1.00 5.76 8.70
C GLY A 45 1.23 7.22 9.11
N ARG A 46 2.50 7.58 9.36
CA ARG A 46 2.93 8.95 9.71
C ARG A 46 3.37 9.70 8.46
N ILE A 47 2.41 10.06 7.62
CA ILE A 47 2.71 10.60 6.29
C ILE A 47 3.54 11.89 6.32
N ALA A 48 3.31 12.79 7.27
CA ALA A 48 4.10 14.02 7.36
C ALA A 48 5.58 13.73 7.64
N GLN A 49 5.85 12.80 8.57
CA GLN A 49 7.20 12.40 8.95
C GLN A 49 7.91 11.68 7.79
N ASP A 50 7.22 10.76 7.12
CA ASP A 50 7.81 9.94 6.05
C ASP A 50 8.09 10.76 4.78
N LEU A 51 7.37 11.87 4.59
CA LEU A 51 7.63 12.87 3.53
C LEU A 51 8.61 13.97 3.96
N GLY A 52 9.10 13.97 5.20
CA GLY A 52 10.01 14.99 5.72
C GLY A 52 9.37 16.37 5.90
N LEU A 53 8.06 16.43 6.13
CA LEU A 53 7.29 17.65 6.35
C LEU A 53 7.08 17.88 7.85
N GLU A 54 7.30 19.12 8.31
CA GLU A 54 6.98 19.52 9.67
C GLU A 54 5.47 19.76 9.84
N LEU A 55 4.92 19.41 11.01
CA LEU A 55 3.48 19.54 11.28
C LEU A 55 3.00 20.99 11.17
N GLU A 56 3.82 21.93 11.62
CA GLU A 56 3.56 23.37 11.57
C GLU A 56 3.46 23.89 10.13
N GLU A 57 4.07 23.19 9.18
CA GLU A 57 4.07 23.55 7.77
C GLU A 57 2.85 23.02 7.00
N LEU A 58 2.15 21.99 7.49
CA LEU A 58 1.09 21.32 6.73
C LEU A 58 -0.05 22.27 6.35
N VAL A 59 -0.56 23.03 7.32
CA VAL A 59 -1.65 24.01 7.10
C VAL A 59 -1.20 25.20 6.24
N PRO A 60 -0.11 25.92 6.56
CA PRO A 60 0.31 27.07 5.76
C PRO A 60 0.75 26.68 4.35
N ARG A 61 1.29 25.48 4.14
CA ARG A 61 1.68 25.02 2.81
C ARG A 61 0.54 24.38 2.00
N LEU A 62 -0.70 24.45 2.50
CA LEU A 62 -1.91 23.92 1.85
C LEU A 62 -1.78 22.43 1.52
N PHE A 63 -1.34 21.65 2.50
CA PHE A 63 -1.27 20.19 2.37
C PHE A 63 -2.66 19.62 2.07
N ARG A 64 -2.77 18.85 1.00
CA ARG A 64 -3.99 18.14 0.60
C ARG A 64 -3.68 16.78 0.02
N VAL A 65 -4.60 15.83 0.23
CA VAL A 65 -4.51 14.48 -0.34
C VAL A 65 -5.61 14.34 -1.38
N ALA A 66 -5.25 13.79 -2.54
CA ALA A 66 -6.18 13.41 -3.59
C ALA A 66 -6.08 11.91 -3.84
N SER A 67 -7.22 11.25 -4.04
CA SER A 67 -7.28 9.85 -4.47
C SER A 67 -8.03 9.74 -5.79
N LYS A 68 -7.60 8.82 -6.64
CA LYS A 68 -8.26 8.57 -7.93
C LYS A 68 -9.53 7.74 -7.71
N GLY A 69 -10.69 8.38 -7.90
CA GLY A 69 -11.99 7.70 -8.04
C GLY A 69 -12.76 7.39 -6.75
N ARG A 70 -12.12 7.36 -5.57
CA ARG A 70 -12.78 7.10 -4.28
C ARG A 70 -12.18 7.98 -3.17
N GLY A 71 -12.44 9.28 -3.28
CA GLY A 71 -11.78 10.36 -2.54
C GLY A 71 -11.82 10.29 -1.01
N ASP A 72 -12.63 9.41 -0.41
CA ASP A 72 -12.98 9.47 1.02
C ASP A 72 -12.58 8.21 1.81
N LEU A 73 -11.75 7.32 1.26
CA LEU A 73 -11.31 6.10 1.96
C LEU A 73 -10.25 6.38 3.02
N LEU A 74 -9.33 7.29 2.70
CA LEU A 74 -8.17 7.62 3.50
C LEU A 74 -8.08 9.14 3.65
N GLU A 75 -7.77 9.60 4.86
CA GLU A 75 -7.68 11.02 5.19
C GLU A 75 -6.46 11.28 6.07
N VAL A 76 -5.93 12.51 6.03
CA VAL A 76 -4.81 12.93 6.86
C VAL A 76 -5.27 13.92 7.91
N ASN A 77 -4.93 13.64 9.17
CA ASN A 77 -5.15 14.58 10.25
C ASN A 77 -4.00 15.61 10.26
N LEU A 78 -4.30 16.85 9.88
CA LEU A 78 -3.32 17.93 9.81
C LEU A 78 -2.72 18.34 11.16
N GLN A 79 -3.37 18.01 12.29
CA GLN A 79 -2.86 18.35 13.63
C GLN A 79 -1.68 17.46 14.04
N ASN A 80 -1.65 16.21 13.58
CA ASN A 80 -0.64 15.22 13.97
C ASN A 80 0.09 14.56 12.79
N GLY A 81 -0.28 14.88 11.56
CA GLY A 81 0.36 14.40 10.34
C GLY A 81 0.16 12.90 10.07
N ILE A 82 -0.93 12.33 10.57
CA ILE A 82 -1.23 10.89 10.47
C ILE A 82 -2.24 10.64 9.36
N LEU A 83 -1.96 9.65 8.52
CA LEU A 83 -2.90 9.06 7.57
C LEU A 83 -3.75 8.00 8.30
N PHE A 84 -5.07 8.12 8.19
CA PHE A 84 -6.03 7.23 8.83
C PHE A 84 -7.17 6.85 7.88
N VAL A 85 -7.88 5.79 8.23
CA VAL A 85 -9.04 5.29 7.49
C VAL A 85 -10.26 6.15 7.76
N ASN A 86 -10.86 6.72 6.73
CA ASN A 86 -12.06 7.55 6.85
C ASN A 86 -13.35 6.76 6.56
N SER A 87 -13.34 5.79 5.65
CA SER A 87 -14.50 4.92 5.39
C SER A 87 -14.09 3.45 5.30
N ARG A 88 -15.05 2.54 5.49
CA ARG A 88 -14.81 1.09 5.43
C ARG A 88 -14.18 0.73 4.08
N ILE A 89 -13.12 -0.05 4.14
CA ILE A 89 -12.36 -0.50 2.97
C ILE A 89 -12.76 -1.95 2.71
N ASP A 90 -13.44 -2.18 1.60
CA ASP A 90 -13.91 -3.48 1.14
C ASP A 90 -13.13 -3.85 -0.13
N ARG A 91 -12.28 -4.88 -0.06
CA ARG A 91 -11.37 -5.22 -1.16
C ARG A 91 -12.14 -5.70 -2.39
N GLU A 92 -13.21 -6.46 -2.21
CA GLU A 92 -14.10 -6.93 -3.26
C GLU A 92 -14.76 -5.77 -3.99
N GLU A 93 -15.20 -4.74 -3.26
CA GLU A 93 -15.75 -3.55 -3.89
C GLU A 93 -14.67 -2.74 -4.63
N LEU A 94 -13.44 -2.67 -4.07
CA LEU A 94 -12.35 -1.85 -4.60
C LEU A 94 -11.69 -2.42 -5.86
N CYS A 95 -11.26 -3.67 -5.80
CA CYS A 95 -10.47 -4.33 -6.83
C CYS A 95 -11.04 -5.71 -7.24
N GLY A 96 -12.18 -6.12 -6.69
CA GLY A 96 -12.85 -7.36 -7.03
C GLY A 96 -12.00 -8.58 -6.67
N ARG A 97 -11.67 -9.40 -7.67
CA ARG A 97 -10.87 -10.63 -7.51
C ARG A 97 -9.41 -10.47 -7.95
N SER A 98 -8.94 -9.23 -8.05
CA SER A 98 -7.55 -8.97 -8.37
C SER A 98 -6.63 -9.57 -7.31
N ALA A 99 -5.50 -10.14 -7.74
CA ALA A 99 -4.48 -10.68 -6.83
C ALA A 99 -3.75 -9.57 -6.05
N GLU A 100 -3.70 -8.36 -6.62
CA GLU A 100 -3.09 -7.18 -6.03
C GLU A 100 -4.14 -6.08 -5.92
N CYS A 101 -4.14 -5.39 -4.77
CA CYS A 101 -5.07 -4.32 -4.47
C CYS A 101 -4.35 -3.18 -3.76
N SER A 102 -4.27 -2.03 -4.41
CA SER A 102 -3.65 -0.84 -3.84
C SER A 102 -4.49 0.41 -4.09
N ILE A 103 -4.43 1.33 -3.13
CA ILE A 103 -5.03 2.66 -3.21
C ILE A 103 -3.90 3.64 -3.51
N HIS A 104 -3.99 4.30 -4.66
CA HIS A 104 -3.06 5.35 -5.05
C HIS A 104 -3.53 6.71 -4.51
N LEU A 105 -2.64 7.38 -3.80
CA LEU A 105 -2.83 8.71 -3.24
C LEU A 105 -1.79 9.67 -3.82
N GLU A 106 -2.24 10.88 -4.13
CA GLU A 106 -1.39 12.01 -4.47
C GLU A 106 -1.43 13.03 -3.33
N VAL A 107 -0.28 13.24 -2.70
CA VAL A 107 -0.12 14.26 -1.66
C VAL A 107 0.44 15.51 -2.31
N ILE A 108 -0.29 16.61 -2.20
CA ILE A 108 0.04 17.88 -2.84
C ILE A 108 0.29 18.93 -1.77
N VAL A 109 1.39 19.66 -1.90
CA VAL A 109 1.80 20.75 -1.03
C VAL A 109 2.07 21.95 -1.92
N ASP A 110 1.35 23.08 -1.81
CA ASP A 110 1.37 24.13 -2.85
C ASP A 110 2.50 25.17 -2.71
N ARG A 111 3.05 25.40 -1.52
CA ARG A 111 4.01 26.49 -1.26
C ARG A 111 5.35 25.99 -0.70
N PRO A 112 6.39 25.71 -1.51
CA PRO A 112 6.38 25.54 -2.97
C PRO A 112 5.65 24.25 -3.39
N LEU A 113 5.21 24.21 -4.65
CA LEU A 113 4.45 23.08 -5.20
C LEU A 113 5.30 21.81 -5.21
N GLN A 114 4.84 20.79 -4.49
CA GLN A 114 5.41 19.45 -4.43
C GLN A 114 4.27 18.44 -4.52
N VAL A 115 4.52 17.35 -5.26
CA VAL A 115 3.56 16.26 -5.43
C VAL A 115 4.27 14.96 -5.09
N PHE A 116 3.70 14.21 -4.16
CA PHE A 116 4.21 12.90 -3.74
C PHE A 116 3.21 11.82 -4.11
N HIS A 117 3.72 10.69 -4.60
CA HIS A 117 2.93 9.51 -4.89
C HIS A 117 3.05 8.54 -3.73
N VAL A 118 1.91 8.20 -3.13
CA VAL A 118 1.81 7.30 -1.99
C VAL A 118 0.95 6.12 -2.41
N GLU A 119 1.40 4.93 -2.07
CA GLU A 119 0.68 3.69 -2.36
C GLU A 119 0.32 2.98 -1.07
N VAL A 120 -0.92 2.56 -0.96
CA VAL A 120 -1.45 1.89 0.22
C VAL A 120 -2.01 0.54 -0.20
N GLU A 121 -1.30 -0.52 0.15
CA GLU A 121 -1.70 -1.90 -0.13
C GLU A 121 -2.83 -2.34 0.81
N VAL A 122 -3.89 -2.91 0.24
CA VAL A 122 -5.01 -3.48 1.00
C VAL A 122 -4.80 -4.99 1.14
N LYS A 123 -4.60 -5.44 2.37
CA LYS A 123 -4.43 -6.86 2.70
C LYS A 123 -5.79 -7.53 2.84
N ASP A 124 -5.98 -8.57 2.05
CA ASP A 124 -7.12 -9.48 2.11
C ASP A 124 -7.22 -10.17 3.48
N ILE A 125 -8.44 -10.25 3.99
CA ILE A 125 -8.86 -11.01 5.14
C ILE A 125 -9.86 -12.06 4.65
N ASN A 126 -9.81 -13.26 5.22
CA ASN A 126 -10.79 -14.30 4.91
C ASN A 126 -12.15 -14.02 5.60
N ASP A 127 -12.84 -12.96 5.19
CA ASP A 127 -14.16 -12.55 5.67
C ASP A 127 -15.31 -13.06 4.79
N ASN A 128 -15.00 -13.55 3.59
CA ASN A 128 -15.94 -14.10 2.64
C ASN A 128 -15.88 -15.65 2.58
N PRO A 129 -16.76 -16.36 3.29
CA PRO A 129 -16.78 -17.82 3.25
C PRO A 129 -17.22 -18.35 1.88
N PRO A 130 -16.77 -19.55 1.46
CA PRO A 130 -17.23 -20.13 0.21
C PRO A 130 -18.75 -20.40 0.27
N VAL A 131 -19.47 -19.90 -0.74
CA VAL A 131 -20.92 -20.12 -0.88
C VAL A 131 -21.19 -21.05 -2.05
N PHE A 132 -21.87 -22.16 -1.79
CA PHE A 132 -22.34 -23.07 -2.84
C PHE A 132 -23.54 -22.49 -3.58
N SER A 133 -23.65 -22.76 -4.88
CA SER A 133 -24.78 -22.31 -5.69
C SER A 133 -26.12 -22.94 -5.28
N VAL A 134 -26.08 -24.09 -4.60
CA VAL A 134 -27.24 -24.79 -4.06
C VAL A 134 -26.95 -25.26 -2.64
N SER A 135 -27.98 -25.27 -1.79
CA SER A 135 -27.88 -25.79 -0.41
C SER A 135 -27.81 -27.31 -0.35
N GLU A 136 -28.35 -28.01 -1.35
CA GLU A 136 -28.30 -29.46 -1.47
C GLU A 136 -28.06 -29.84 -2.93
N GLN A 137 -27.08 -30.72 -3.16
CA GLN A 137 -26.81 -31.28 -4.49
C GLN A 137 -27.06 -32.80 -4.47
N LYS A 138 -28.11 -33.24 -5.17
CA LYS A 138 -28.44 -34.66 -5.32
C LYS A 138 -27.68 -35.25 -6.51
N LEU A 139 -26.85 -36.24 -6.24
CA LEU A 139 -26.09 -36.98 -7.25
C LEU A 139 -26.59 -38.43 -7.30
N SER A 140 -26.89 -38.93 -8.50
CA SER A 140 -27.23 -40.35 -8.73
C SER A 140 -26.12 -40.99 -9.53
N ILE A 141 -25.46 -41.99 -8.94
CA ILE A 141 -24.30 -42.68 -9.53
C ILE A 141 -24.64 -44.15 -9.68
N TYR A 142 -24.43 -44.70 -10.88
CA TYR A 142 -24.56 -46.13 -11.11
C TYR A 142 -23.44 -46.90 -10.39
N GLU A 143 -23.79 -48.00 -9.72
CA GLU A 143 -22.82 -48.88 -9.04
C GLU A 143 -21.76 -49.43 -10.01
N SER A 144 -22.14 -49.67 -11.27
CA SER A 144 -21.24 -50.15 -12.32
C SER A 144 -20.23 -49.10 -12.82
N ARG A 145 -20.25 -47.88 -12.27
CA ARG A 145 -19.28 -46.84 -12.63
C ARG A 145 -17.88 -47.30 -12.21
N LEU A 146 -16.99 -47.52 -13.18
CA LEU A 146 -15.57 -47.72 -12.90
C LEU A 146 -15.01 -46.48 -12.16
N GLY A 147 -14.40 -46.70 -11.01
CA GLY A 147 -13.66 -45.66 -10.29
C GLY A 147 -12.30 -45.43 -10.94
N ASP A 148 -11.90 -44.17 -11.09
CA ASP A 148 -10.48 -43.85 -11.21
C ASP A 148 -9.86 -44.14 -9.84
N ILE A 149 -8.99 -45.15 -9.74
CA ILE A 149 -8.57 -45.74 -8.47
C ILE A 149 -7.64 -44.77 -7.73
N SER A 150 -8.22 -43.83 -7.00
CA SER A 150 -7.63 -43.17 -5.83
C SER A 150 -8.75 -42.58 -4.96
N CYS A 151 -9.58 -43.46 -4.38
CA CYS A 151 -10.49 -43.07 -3.30
C CYS A 151 -9.69 -42.93 -1.99
N LYS A 152 -9.12 -41.75 -1.75
CA LYS A 152 -8.68 -41.37 -0.39
C LYS A 152 -9.91 -40.85 0.33
N GLY A 153 -10.46 -41.68 1.22
CA GLY A 153 -11.74 -41.47 1.89
C GLY A 153 -11.85 -40.09 2.53
N ILE A 154 -12.90 -39.37 2.15
CA ILE A 154 -13.41 -38.23 2.91
C ILE A 154 -13.96 -38.82 4.21
N LYS A 155 -13.13 -38.86 5.24
CA LYS A 155 -13.60 -39.10 6.60
C LYS A 155 -14.20 -37.80 7.12
N ASN A 156 -15.48 -37.88 7.45
CA ASN A 156 -16.21 -36.99 8.34
C ASN A 156 -16.31 -35.52 7.89
N VAL A 157 -17.42 -35.18 7.23
CA VAL A 157 -18.04 -33.88 7.47
C VAL A 157 -18.88 -34.05 8.73
N ALA A 158 -18.33 -33.57 9.84
CA ALA A 158 -19.05 -33.40 11.09
C ALA A 158 -18.88 -31.93 11.51
N VAL A 159 -20.04 -31.30 11.69
CA VAL A 159 -20.33 -29.92 12.16
C VAL A 159 -19.99 -28.81 11.17
#